data_AF-A0A251PRF6-F1
#
_entry.id   AF-A0A251PRF6-F1
#
_cell.length_a   1.000
_cell.length_b   1.000
_cell.length_c   1.000
_cell.angle_alpha   90.00
_cell.angle_beta   90.00
_cell.angle_gamma   90.00
#
_symmetry.space_group_name_H-M   'P 1'
#
loop_
_entity.id
_entity.type
_entity.pdbx_description
1 polymer ?
#
loop_
_entity_poly.entity_id
_entity_poly.type
_entity_poly.pdbx_seq_one_letter_code
_entity_poly.pdbx_strand_id
1 'polypeptide(L)'
;MYTGGIDPHTHLDMEFMGSGTIDDFFSGQAAALAGGTTMHIDFVIPVNGSLLSGLEAYEKKSKKSCMDYGFHMAITKWDEVVSKEMEIMVNEKGINSFKFFMAYKGSFMINDELLLQAFKKCKSLGALAMVHAENGDAVYEGQRRMIELGITGPEGHALSRPPVLEGEATARAIKLAGFVNTPLYVVHVMSIDAMEEISKARKSGLKVIGEPVVSGLVLNDSWLWDPDFITAAKYVMSPPIRAAGHGKALQAALSMGTLQLVGTDHCTFNSTQKALGIDDFQKIPNGVNGIEERMHLVWDTMVESGQISVTDYVRVTSTECARIFNIYPRKGAIRAGSDADIIILNPNSSFEISAKSHHSRSDTNVYEGWRGKGKVEVTISGGRVVWLNDELKVFPGSGKYVEMRPFSYLFNGIGKADAKYLSSLKAPVKRFRATT
;
A
#
# COMPACT_ATOMS: atom_id res chain seq x y z
N MET A 1 -25.98 -1.38 -3.81
CA MET A 1 -25.52 -0.29 -2.92
C MET A 1 -24.54 -0.88 -1.94
N TYR A 2 -23.31 -0.35 -1.90
CA TYR A 2 -22.20 -0.86 -1.09
C TYR A 2 -21.51 0.31 -0.38
N THR A 3 -20.74 0.03 0.68
CA THR A 3 -19.87 1.07 1.25
C THR A 3 -18.86 1.50 0.19
N GLY A 4 -18.49 2.78 0.18
CA GLY A 4 -17.42 3.27 -0.66
C GLY A 4 -16.09 2.59 -0.33
N GLY A 5 -15.26 2.44 -1.36
CA GLY A 5 -13.95 1.83 -1.26
C GLY A 5 -13.01 2.64 -0.36
N ILE A 6 -12.08 1.96 0.31
CA ILE A 6 -10.96 2.58 1.01
C ILE A 6 -9.67 2.06 0.38
N ASP A 7 -8.83 2.96 -0.13
CA ASP A 7 -7.52 2.62 -0.67
C ASP A 7 -6.41 2.98 0.34
N PRO A 8 -5.78 2.00 1.01
CA PRO A 8 -4.76 2.29 2.01
C PRO A 8 -3.38 2.58 1.42
N HIS A 9 -3.23 2.67 0.09
CA HIS A 9 -1.92 2.81 -0.50
C HIS A 9 -1.91 3.76 -1.68
N THR A 10 -1.63 5.02 -1.40
CA THR A 10 -1.48 6.08 -2.40
C THR A 10 -0.27 6.95 -2.10
N HIS A 11 0.22 7.63 -3.13
CA HIS A 11 1.26 8.64 -3.05
C HIS A 11 0.82 9.83 -3.91
N LEU A 12 0.09 10.77 -3.32
CA LEU A 12 -0.41 11.96 -4.02
C LEU A 12 0.47 13.18 -3.72
N ASP A 13 0.82 13.92 -4.76
CA ASP A 13 1.72 15.08 -4.67
C ASP A 13 3.06 14.72 -3.99
N MET A 14 3.60 13.52 -4.24
CA MET A 14 4.84 13.00 -3.64
C MET A 14 6.06 13.38 -4.48
N GLU A 15 7.08 13.98 -3.86
CA GLU A 15 8.40 14.12 -4.50
C GLU A 15 9.17 12.80 -4.42
N PHE A 16 9.52 12.23 -5.58
CA PHE A 16 10.18 10.92 -5.67
C PHE A 16 11.06 10.80 -6.91
N MET A 17 12.23 10.17 -6.73
CA MET A 17 13.21 9.91 -7.81
C MET A 17 13.53 11.12 -8.71
N GLY A 18 13.65 12.31 -8.11
CA GLY A 18 13.99 13.55 -8.84
C GLY A 18 12.84 14.19 -9.60
N SER A 19 11.61 13.71 -9.42
CA SER A 19 10.39 14.29 -9.97
C SER A 19 9.29 14.38 -8.89
N GLY A 20 8.07 14.77 -9.28
CA GLY A 20 6.88 14.71 -8.43
C GLY A 20 5.77 13.92 -9.11
N THR A 21 4.93 13.22 -8.36
CA THR A 21 3.77 12.54 -8.94
C THR A 21 2.86 13.54 -9.65
N ILE A 22 2.26 13.12 -10.77
CA ILE A 22 1.43 14.01 -11.59
C ILE A 22 0.06 14.26 -10.95
N ASP A 23 -0.48 13.24 -10.28
CA ASP A 23 -1.68 13.39 -9.46
C ASP A 23 -1.33 13.97 -8.11
N ASP A 24 -2.18 14.91 -7.72
CA ASP A 24 -2.16 15.56 -6.43
C ASP A 24 -3.39 15.20 -5.60
N PHE A 25 -3.48 15.72 -4.37
CA PHE A 25 -4.62 15.45 -3.50
C PHE A 25 -5.99 15.80 -4.10
N PHE A 26 -6.11 16.73 -5.04
CA PHE A 26 -7.40 17.01 -5.65
C PHE A 26 -7.69 16.05 -6.80
N SER A 27 -6.76 15.96 -7.76
CA SER A 27 -6.89 15.14 -8.97
C SER A 27 -6.96 13.64 -8.65
N GLY A 28 -6.06 13.12 -7.81
CA GLY A 28 -6.08 11.71 -7.42
C GLY A 28 -7.35 11.34 -6.64
N GLN A 29 -7.83 12.22 -5.76
CA GLN A 29 -9.07 11.97 -5.02
C GLN A 29 -10.32 12.11 -5.91
N ALA A 30 -10.31 13.03 -6.88
CA ALA A 30 -11.37 13.13 -7.87
C ALA A 30 -11.48 11.84 -8.71
N ALA A 31 -10.34 11.28 -9.12
CA ALA A 31 -10.26 9.99 -9.79
C ALA A 31 -10.73 8.84 -8.90
N ALA A 32 -10.36 8.83 -7.62
CA ALA A 32 -10.83 7.85 -6.65
C ALA A 32 -12.37 7.85 -6.55
N LEU A 33 -12.99 9.03 -6.47
CA LEU A 33 -14.44 9.20 -6.35
C LEU A 33 -15.18 8.76 -7.61
N ALA A 34 -14.66 9.03 -8.81
CA ALA A 34 -15.19 8.50 -10.06
C ALA A 34 -15.12 6.96 -10.09
N GLY A 35 -14.08 6.39 -9.49
CA GLY A 35 -13.88 4.95 -9.32
C GLY A 35 -14.70 4.28 -8.22
N GLY A 36 -15.39 5.05 -7.36
CA GLY A 36 -16.13 4.50 -6.21
C GLY A 36 -15.29 4.25 -4.94
N THR A 37 -14.06 4.73 -4.90
CA THR A 37 -13.26 4.85 -3.67
C THR A 37 -13.62 6.18 -2.99
N THR A 38 -13.95 6.16 -1.69
CA THR A 38 -14.42 7.34 -0.93
C THR A 38 -13.49 7.74 0.21
N MET A 39 -12.41 6.99 0.42
CA MET A 39 -11.33 7.36 1.32
C MET A 39 -10.02 6.76 0.82
N HIS A 40 -8.91 7.47 1.04
CA HIS A 40 -7.58 6.91 0.87
C HIS A 40 -6.69 7.15 2.09
N ILE A 41 -5.59 6.41 2.21
CA ILE A 41 -4.56 6.64 3.22
C ILE A 41 -3.24 6.83 2.49
N ASP A 42 -2.66 8.03 2.63
CA ASP A 42 -1.45 8.43 1.88
C ASP A 42 -0.19 8.31 2.75
N PHE A 43 0.99 8.13 2.13
CA PHE A 43 2.25 8.01 2.85
C PHE A 43 2.97 9.36 2.98
N VAL A 44 2.96 9.91 4.19
CA VAL A 44 3.74 11.10 4.52
C VAL A 44 5.23 10.75 4.49
N ILE A 45 6.00 11.50 3.69
CA ILE A 45 7.46 11.39 3.62
C ILE A 45 8.11 12.45 4.53
N PRO A 46 8.99 12.07 5.48
CA PRO A 46 9.68 13.01 6.35
C PRO A 46 10.55 14.02 5.58
N VAL A 47 10.56 15.27 6.03
CA VAL A 47 11.45 16.30 5.49
C VAL A 47 12.74 16.30 6.31
N ASN A 48 13.87 16.02 5.66
CA ASN A 48 15.18 15.89 6.32
C ASN A 48 15.17 14.95 7.55
N GLY A 49 14.29 13.95 7.52
CA GLY A 49 14.10 12.99 8.59
C GLY A 49 13.27 13.45 9.79
N SER A 50 12.67 14.66 9.77
CA SER A 50 11.65 15.05 10.77
C SER A 50 10.26 14.63 10.31
N LEU A 51 9.58 13.87 11.17
CA LEU A 51 8.20 13.42 10.93
C LEU A 51 7.22 14.59 11.04
N LEU A 52 7.46 15.52 11.97
CA LEU A 52 6.61 16.71 12.17
C LEU A 52 6.63 17.61 10.94
N SER A 53 7.82 17.94 10.42
CA SER A 53 7.95 18.74 9.21
C SER A 53 7.38 18.03 7.97
N GLY A 54 7.51 16.71 7.90
CA GLY A 54 6.85 15.89 6.87
C GLY A 54 5.33 16.01 6.92
N LEU A 55 4.75 15.85 8.11
CA LEU A 55 3.30 15.98 8.31
C LEU A 55 2.82 17.39 7.96
N GLU A 56 3.49 18.44 8.42
CA GLU A 56 3.14 19.83 8.07
C GLU A 56 3.17 20.09 6.56
N ALA A 57 4.09 19.46 5.83
CA ALA A 57 4.14 19.55 4.38
C ALA A 57 2.92 18.86 3.73
N TYR A 58 2.56 17.66 4.19
CA TYR A 58 1.40 16.93 3.68
C TYR A 58 0.07 17.58 4.08
N GLU A 59 -0.04 18.17 5.27
CA GLU A 59 -1.20 18.97 5.67
C GLU A 59 -1.41 20.19 4.73
N LYS A 60 -0.33 20.78 4.22
CA LYS A 60 -0.41 21.85 3.20
C LYS A 60 -0.87 21.28 1.86
N LYS A 61 -0.31 20.14 1.42
CA LYS A 61 -0.69 19.46 0.17
C LYS A 61 -2.15 19.03 0.20
N SER A 62 -2.65 18.53 1.31
CA SER A 62 -4.01 18.01 1.46
C SER A 62 -5.08 19.09 1.65
N LYS A 63 -4.73 20.38 1.73
CA LYS A 63 -5.73 21.49 1.77
C LYS A 63 -6.65 21.52 0.56
N LYS A 64 -6.22 20.97 -0.58
CA LYS A 64 -7.02 20.85 -1.81
C LYS A 64 -7.85 19.56 -1.89
N SER A 65 -7.82 18.70 -0.87
CA SER A 65 -8.56 17.44 -0.84
C SER A 65 -10.07 17.61 -1.09
N CYS A 66 -10.68 16.72 -1.86
CA CYS A 66 -12.12 16.64 -2.11
C CYS A 66 -12.77 15.35 -1.56
N MET A 67 -11.98 14.45 -0.98
CA MET A 67 -12.35 13.17 -0.40
C MET A 67 -11.74 13.03 0.99
N ASP A 68 -12.39 12.29 1.90
CA ASP A 68 -11.80 11.99 3.20
C ASP A 68 -10.49 11.19 3.04
N TYR A 69 -9.54 11.41 3.94
CA TYR A 69 -8.21 10.82 3.85
C TYR A 69 -7.59 10.58 5.23
N GLY A 70 -6.65 9.65 5.29
CA GLY A 70 -5.75 9.45 6.44
C GLY A 70 -4.30 9.52 6.02
N PHE A 71 -3.39 9.38 6.99
CA PHE A 71 -1.96 9.33 6.75
C PHE A 71 -1.27 8.15 7.42
N HIS A 72 -0.42 7.46 6.66
CA HIS A 72 0.69 6.68 7.16
C HIS A 72 1.92 7.60 7.30
N MET A 73 2.85 7.28 8.21
CA MET A 73 4.11 8.01 8.33
C MET A 73 5.29 7.12 7.92
N ALA A 74 6.02 7.51 6.88
CA ALA A 74 7.27 6.82 6.51
C ALA A 74 8.37 7.12 7.52
N ILE A 75 9.20 6.11 7.79
CA ILE A 75 10.39 6.19 8.64
C ILE A 75 11.60 5.86 7.77
N THR A 76 12.31 6.90 7.35
CA THR A 76 13.46 6.82 6.42
C THR A 76 14.82 6.82 7.11
N LYS A 77 14.82 7.04 8.44
CA LYS A 77 15.97 6.91 9.34
C LYS A 77 15.48 6.55 10.73
N TRP A 78 16.38 6.14 11.62
CA TRP A 78 16.04 5.83 13.00
C TRP A 78 17.03 6.45 14.01
N ASP A 79 16.50 7.23 14.94
CA ASP A 79 17.22 7.82 16.06
C ASP A 79 16.22 8.12 17.21
N GLU A 80 16.72 8.63 18.35
CA GLU A 80 15.85 8.97 19.49
C GLU A 80 14.85 10.10 19.19
N VAL A 81 15.17 11.00 18.25
CA VAL A 81 14.28 12.10 17.86
C VAL A 81 13.09 11.53 17.11
N VAL A 82 13.33 10.68 16.11
CA VAL A 82 12.28 9.95 15.37
C VAL A 82 11.41 9.15 16.33
N SER A 83 12.00 8.44 17.30
CA SER A 83 11.25 7.69 18.31
C SER A 83 10.30 8.57 19.12
N LYS A 84 10.71 9.78 19.53
CA LYS A 84 9.85 10.76 20.22
C LYS A 84 8.78 11.34 19.30
N GLU A 85 9.14 11.69 18.07
CA GLU A 85 8.18 12.21 17.09
C GLU A 85 7.10 11.16 16.77
N MET A 86 7.41 9.86 16.75
CA MET A 86 6.39 8.81 16.62
C MET A 86 5.36 8.84 17.76
N GLU A 87 5.74 9.21 18.98
CA GLU A 87 4.78 9.37 20.09
C GLU A 87 3.81 10.51 19.79
N ILE A 88 4.31 11.63 19.27
CA ILE A 88 3.49 12.79 18.88
C ILE A 88 2.56 12.40 17.72
N MET A 89 3.08 11.70 16.71
CA MET A 89 2.28 11.22 15.58
C MET A 89 1.07 10.38 16.03
N VAL A 90 1.28 9.49 17.01
CA VAL A 90 0.23 8.61 17.53
C VAL A 90 -0.72 9.34 18.48
N ASN A 91 -0.18 10.04 19.47
CA ASN A 91 -0.96 10.58 20.59
C ASN A 91 -1.67 11.89 20.26
N GLU A 92 -1.12 12.68 19.32
CA GLU A 92 -1.60 14.04 19.03
C GLU A 92 -2.07 14.21 17.59
N LYS A 93 -1.51 13.46 16.63
CA LYS A 93 -1.79 13.63 15.20
C LYS A 93 -2.71 12.55 14.61
N GLY A 94 -3.07 11.53 15.39
CA GLY A 94 -3.99 10.48 14.95
C GLY A 94 -3.43 9.58 13.85
N ILE A 95 -2.12 9.34 13.83
CA ILE A 95 -1.46 8.38 12.92
C ILE A 95 -1.12 7.11 13.68
N ASN A 96 -1.70 5.98 13.31
CA ASN A 96 -1.46 4.68 13.97
C ASN A 96 -0.64 3.70 13.13
N SER A 97 0.05 4.15 12.09
CA SER A 97 0.75 3.27 11.16
C SER A 97 2.03 3.90 10.60
N PHE A 98 3.10 3.11 10.57
CA PHE A 98 4.44 3.58 10.22
C PHE A 98 5.07 2.67 9.17
N LYS A 99 5.60 3.27 8.10
CA LYS A 99 6.15 2.57 6.93
C LYS A 99 7.66 2.56 6.94
N PHE A 100 8.22 1.37 6.83
CA PHE A 100 9.65 1.10 6.76
C PHE A 100 10.02 0.54 5.39
N PHE A 101 11.24 0.79 4.95
CA PHE A 101 11.74 0.32 3.67
C PHE A 101 12.94 -0.61 3.91
N MET A 102 12.84 -1.83 3.37
CA MET A 102 13.95 -2.80 3.35
C MET A 102 14.76 -2.72 2.04
N ALA A 103 14.30 -1.87 1.12
CA ALA A 103 14.90 -1.56 -0.16
C ALA A 103 15.29 -0.06 -0.24
N TYR A 104 15.65 0.42 -1.44
CA TYR A 104 16.13 1.78 -1.68
C TYR A 104 17.43 2.08 -0.91
N LYS A 105 18.44 1.24 -1.11
CA LYS A 105 19.77 1.36 -0.50
C LYS A 105 20.35 2.76 -0.76
N GLY A 106 20.84 3.39 0.31
CA GLY A 106 21.40 4.76 0.27
C GLY A 106 20.36 5.88 0.32
N SER A 107 19.06 5.56 0.39
CA SER A 107 17.98 6.53 0.54
C SER A 107 17.08 6.18 1.74
N PHE A 108 16.09 5.31 1.56
CA PHE A 108 15.09 5.00 2.60
C PHE A 108 15.39 3.73 3.40
N MET A 109 16.32 2.90 2.92
CA MET A 109 16.59 1.57 3.49
C MET A 109 16.99 1.66 4.97
N ILE A 110 16.30 0.90 5.81
CA ILE A 110 16.72 0.65 7.20
C ILE A 110 17.19 -0.79 7.36
N ASN A 111 18.22 -0.98 8.19
CA ASN A 111 18.76 -2.31 8.50
C ASN A 111 17.94 -3.02 9.60
N ASP A 112 18.23 -4.30 9.83
CA ASP A 112 17.49 -5.13 10.78
C ASP A 112 17.58 -4.63 12.23
N GLU A 113 18.71 -4.05 12.64
CA GLU A 113 18.88 -3.51 13.98
C GLU A 113 17.89 -2.36 14.23
N LEU A 114 17.84 -1.40 13.31
CA LEU A 114 16.94 -0.26 13.40
C LEU A 114 15.47 -0.70 13.24
N LEU A 115 15.20 -1.66 12.36
CA LEU A 115 13.86 -2.23 12.18
C LEU A 115 13.35 -2.90 13.47
N LEU A 116 14.21 -3.63 14.20
CA LEU A 116 13.86 -4.20 15.50
C LEU A 116 13.53 -3.15 16.56
N GLN A 117 14.29 -2.06 16.61
CA GLN A 117 14.01 -0.95 17.52
C GLN A 117 12.67 -0.28 17.15
N ALA A 118 12.43 -0.06 15.87
CA ALA A 118 11.21 0.53 15.38
C ALA A 118 9.98 -0.35 15.65
N PHE A 119 10.07 -1.67 15.44
CA PHE A 119 9.00 -2.61 15.78
C PHE A 119 8.66 -2.61 17.28
N LYS A 120 9.66 -2.52 18.16
CA LYS A 120 9.42 -2.36 19.60
C LYS A 120 8.68 -1.05 19.89
N LYS A 121 9.05 0.03 19.20
CA LYS A 121 8.37 1.32 19.34
C LYS A 121 6.93 1.27 18.86
N CYS A 122 6.67 0.78 17.64
CA CYS A 122 5.34 0.53 17.11
C CYS A 122 4.47 -0.28 18.08
N LYS A 123 5.00 -1.37 18.63
CA LYS A 123 4.31 -2.19 19.64
C LYS A 123 3.91 -1.37 20.87
N SER A 124 4.85 -0.61 21.43
CA SER A 124 4.61 0.19 22.64
C SER A 124 3.53 1.26 22.44
N LEU A 125 3.43 1.79 21.21
CA LEU A 125 2.45 2.81 20.83
C LEU A 125 1.11 2.23 20.36
N GLY A 126 0.99 0.90 20.20
CA GLY A 126 -0.19 0.31 19.57
C GLY A 126 -0.33 0.69 18.10
N ALA A 127 0.78 1.01 17.42
CA ALA A 127 0.82 1.42 16.03
C ALA A 127 1.28 0.27 15.12
N LEU A 128 0.67 0.16 13.94
CA LEU A 128 0.95 -0.89 12.97
C LEU A 128 2.25 -0.61 12.20
N ALA A 129 3.19 -1.56 12.24
CA ALA A 129 4.37 -1.50 11.42
C ALA A 129 4.06 -2.00 10.00
N MET A 130 4.42 -1.21 9.00
CA MET A 130 4.26 -1.51 7.58
C MET A 130 5.63 -1.64 6.91
N VAL A 131 5.83 -2.61 6.02
CA VAL A 131 7.13 -2.82 5.37
C VAL A 131 7.00 -2.90 3.85
N HIS A 132 7.81 -2.10 3.15
CA HIS A 132 8.19 -2.38 1.77
C HIS A 132 9.30 -3.43 1.82
N ALA A 133 8.97 -4.66 1.43
CA ALA A 133 9.80 -5.83 1.67
C ALA A 133 10.43 -6.35 0.36
N GLU A 134 11.52 -5.72 -0.07
CA GLU A 134 12.50 -6.30 -1.00
C GLU A 134 13.88 -6.26 -0.35
N ASN A 135 14.77 -7.20 -0.67
CA ASN A 135 16.15 -7.16 -0.17
C ASN A 135 16.94 -6.06 -0.88
N GLY A 136 17.10 -4.90 -0.24
CA GLY A 136 17.73 -3.72 -0.85
C GLY A 136 19.17 -3.90 -1.32
N ASP A 137 19.97 -4.70 -0.61
CA ASP A 137 21.35 -5.00 -1.02
C ASP A 137 21.38 -5.86 -2.27
N ALA A 138 20.55 -6.90 -2.33
CA ALA A 138 20.44 -7.77 -3.49
C ALA A 138 19.80 -7.08 -4.70
N VAL A 139 18.83 -6.18 -4.48
CA VAL A 139 18.28 -5.33 -5.55
C VAL A 139 19.36 -4.42 -6.13
N TYR A 140 20.16 -3.76 -5.29
CA TYR A 140 21.25 -2.91 -5.75
C TYR A 140 22.29 -3.68 -6.58
N GLU A 141 22.68 -4.87 -6.13
CA GLU A 141 23.56 -5.75 -6.88
C GLU A 141 22.93 -6.22 -8.20
N GLY A 142 21.66 -6.60 -8.19
CA GLY A 142 20.91 -6.98 -9.37
C GLY A 142 20.83 -5.86 -10.41
N GLN A 143 20.65 -4.62 -9.96
CA GLN A 143 20.64 -3.46 -10.85
C GLN A 143 22.01 -3.25 -11.51
N ARG A 144 23.09 -3.29 -10.72
CA ARG A 144 24.46 -3.17 -11.25
C ARG A 144 24.75 -4.27 -12.28
N ARG A 145 24.34 -5.50 -11.99
CA ARG A 145 24.47 -6.64 -12.90
C ARG A 145 23.72 -6.43 -14.23
N MET A 146 22.49 -5.90 -14.21
CA MET A 146 21.74 -5.65 -15.46
C MET A 146 22.45 -4.61 -16.33
N ILE A 147 22.95 -3.52 -15.72
CA ILE A 147 23.70 -2.48 -16.43
C ILE A 147 25.03 -3.03 -16.99
N GLU A 148 25.77 -3.83 -16.22
CA GLU A 148 27.01 -4.48 -16.69
C GLU A 148 26.77 -5.42 -17.89
N LEU A 149 25.58 -6.00 -18.01
CA LEU A 149 25.15 -6.82 -19.14
C LEU A 149 24.63 -6.00 -20.33
N GLY A 150 24.60 -4.66 -20.23
CA GLY A 150 24.06 -3.77 -21.26
C GLY A 150 22.53 -3.71 -21.31
N ILE A 151 21.83 -4.23 -20.29
CA ILE A 151 20.38 -4.20 -20.19
C ILE A 151 19.97 -2.91 -19.49
N THR A 152 19.60 -1.90 -20.27
CA THR A 152 19.24 -0.56 -19.78
C THR A 152 17.75 -0.23 -19.90
N GLY A 153 16.97 -1.04 -20.63
CA GLY A 153 15.54 -0.85 -20.83
C GLY A 153 14.67 -1.23 -19.62
N PRO A 154 13.35 -0.91 -19.65
CA PRO A 154 12.41 -1.19 -18.57
C PRO A 154 12.40 -2.64 -18.07
N GLU A 155 12.65 -3.62 -18.93
CA GLU A 155 12.78 -5.04 -18.59
C GLU A 155 13.91 -5.30 -17.58
N GLY A 156 15.00 -4.52 -17.64
CA GLY A 156 16.10 -4.55 -16.69
C GLY A 156 15.63 -4.28 -15.26
N HIS A 157 14.58 -3.47 -15.07
CA HIS A 157 14.02 -3.17 -13.76
C HIS A 157 13.42 -4.40 -13.09
N ALA A 158 12.68 -5.23 -13.81
CA ALA A 158 12.10 -6.45 -13.26
C ALA A 158 13.16 -7.55 -13.07
N LEU A 159 14.08 -7.68 -14.04
CA LEU A 159 15.19 -8.64 -13.97
C LEU A 159 16.16 -8.36 -12.81
N SER A 160 16.32 -7.09 -12.42
CA SER A 160 17.20 -6.70 -11.31
C SER A 160 16.67 -7.12 -9.93
N ARG A 161 15.40 -7.50 -9.82
CA ARG A 161 14.72 -7.73 -8.54
C ARG A 161 13.73 -8.91 -8.61
N PRO A 162 14.22 -10.13 -8.84
CA PRO A 162 13.36 -11.30 -8.95
C PRO A 162 12.52 -11.53 -7.68
N PRO A 163 11.36 -12.23 -7.79
CA PRO A 163 10.39 -12.36 -6.70
C PRO A 163 10.96 -12.99 -5.42
N VAL A 164 12.02 -13.81 -5.54
CA VAL A 164 12.73 -14.37 -4.38
C VAL A 164 13.27 -13.29 -3.43
N LEU A 165 13.63 -12.10 -3.92
CA LEU A 165 14.11 -10.98 -3.08
C LEU A 165 12.98 -10.33 -2.28
N GLU A 166 11.76 -10.37 -2.81
CA GLU A 166 10.54 -9.93 -2.11
C GLU A 166 10.16 -10.97 -1.04
N GLY A 167 10.22 -12.25 -1.39
CA GLY A 167 9.98 -13.37 -0.47
C GLY A 167 10.95 -13.38 0.73
N GLU A 168 12.26 -13.21 0.47
CA GLU A 168 13.28 -13.15 1.53
C GLU A 168 13.01 -12.02 2.53
N ALA A 169 12.82 -10.80 2.03
CA ALA A 169 12.60 -9.64 2.89
C ALA A 169 11.27 -9.76 3.64
N THR A 170 10.24 -10.32 3.02
CA THR A 170 8.95 -10.61 3.67
C THR A 170 9.14 -11.59 4.82
N ALA A 171 9.83 -12.71 4.59
CA ALA A 171 10.14 -13.69 5.62
C ALA A 171 10.92 -13.04 6.78
N ARG A 172 11.97 -12.28 6.47
CA ARG A 172 12.81 -11.60 7.46
C ARG A 172 12.01 -10.62 8.31
N ALA A 173 11.23 -9.73 7.71
CA ALA A 173 10.37 -8.81 8.45
C ALA A 173 9.38 -9.54 9.37
N ILE A 174 8.75 -10.62 8.89
CA ILE A 174 7.85 -11.47 9.67
C ILE A 174 8.56 -12.08 10.88
N LYS A 175 9.78 -12.61 10.72
CA LYS A 175 10.55 -13.20 11.83
C LYS A 175 10.89 -12.15 12.89
N LEU A 176 11.33 -10.96 12.46
CA LEU A 176 11.66 -9.87 13.38
C LEU A 176 10.41 -9.34 14.12
N ALA A 177 9.29 -9.16 13.43
CA ALA A 177 8.04 -8.76 14.05
C ALA A 177 7.50 -9.83 15.02
N GLY A 178 7.62 -11.11 14.66
CA GLY A 178 7.28 -12.25 15.53
C GLY A 178 8.15 -12.31 16.78
N PHE A 179 9.46 -12.04 16.66
CA PHE A 179 10.37 -11.95 17.80
C PHE A 179 9.97 -10.81 18.77
N VAL A 180 9.55 -9.66 18.24
CA VAL A 180 9.05 -8.54 19.04
C VAL A 180 7.63 -8.78 19.57
N ASN A 181 6.89 -9.73 18.99
CA ASN A 181 5.46 -9.97 19.22
C ASN A 181 4.62 -8.70 18.92
N THR A 182 4.72 -8.19 17.69
CA THR A 182 3.93 -7.06 17.18
C THR A 182 3.25 -7.42 15.85
N PRO A 183 2.08 -6.85 15.51
CA PRO A 183 1.49 -7.04 14.19
C PRO A 183 2.35 -6.41 13.10
N LEU A 184 2.31 -7.01 11.91
CA LEU A 184 3.05 -6.55 10.74
C LEU A 184 2.12 -6.44 9.54
N TYR A 185 2.32 -5.41 8.74
CA TYR A 185 1.64 -5.19 7.46
C TYR A 185 2.66 -5.19 6.32
N VAL A 186 2.55 -6.15 5.41
CA VAL A 186 3.37 -6.23 4.20
C VAL A 186 2.57 -5.54 3.10
N VAL A 187 3.02 -4.34 2.69
CA VAL A 187 2.41 -3.57 1.61
C VAL A 187 2.72 -4.19 0.25
N HIS A 188 1.95 -3.83 -0.78
CA HIS A 188 2.16 -4.16 -2.20
C HIS A 188 2.81 -5.54 -2.43
N VAL A 189 2.13 -6.60 -1.98
CA VAL A 189 2.52 -8.00 -2.19
C VAL A 189 2.30 -8.34 -3.67
N MET A 190 3.40 -8.50 -4.41
CA MET A 190 3.39 -8.69 -5.87
C MET A 190 3.69 -10.14 -6.28
N SER A 191 4.25 -10.96 -5.38
CA SER A 191 4.73 -12.31 -5.73
C SER A 191 4.13 -13.45 -4.91
N ILE A 192 4.27 -14.68 -5.45
CA ILE A 192 3.90 -15.93 -4.79
C ILE A 192 4.83 -16.13 -3.59
N ASP A 193 6.12 -15.89 -3.77
CA ASP A 193 7.16 -16.00 -2.75
C ASP A 193 6.79 -15.23 -1.48
N ALA A 194 6.43 -13.94 -1.60
CA ALA A 194 5.99 -13.13 -0.46
C ALA A 194 4.64 -13.61 0.13
N MET A 195 3.67 -13.97 -0.73
CA MET A 195 2.37 -14.47 -0.31
C MET A 195 2.49 -15.79 0.49
N GLU A 196 3.39 -16.69 0.10
CA GLU A 196 3.64 -17.95 0.81
C GLU A 196 4.21 -17.73 2.20
N GLU A 197 5.10 -16.76 2.38
CA GLU A 197 5.65 -16.40 3.68
C GLU A 197 4.58 -15.81 4.60
N ILE A 198 3.70 -14.96 4.08
CA ILE A 198 2.54 -14.44 4.80
C ILE A 198 1.59 -15.60 5.19
N SER A 199 1.34 -16.53 4.26
CA SER A 199 0.52 -17.73 4.53
C SER A 199 1.09 -18.58 5.66
N LYS A 200 2.40 -18.87 5.63
CA LYS A 200 3.11 -19.63 6.70
C LYS A 200 3.01 -18.91 8.05
N ALA A 201 3.21 -17.60 8.07
CA ALA A 201 3.13 -16.80 9.28
C ALA A 201 1.73 -16.82 9.91
N ARG A 202 0.69 -16.60 9.10
CA ARG A 202 -0.71 -16.60 9.54
C ARG A 202 -1.15 -17.98 10.03
N LYS A 203 -0.76 -19.06 9.34
CA LYS A 203 -0.98 -20.44 9.80
C LYS A 203 -0.33 -20.73 11.16
N SER A 204 0.76 -20.05 11.47
CA SER A 204 1.46 -20.13 12.76
C SER A 204 0.85 -19.23 13.85
N GLY A 205 -0.24 -18.53 13.55
CA GLY A 205 -0.94 -17.63 14.47
C GLY A 205 -0.34 -16.22 14.58
N LEU A 206 0.65 -15.88 13.74
CA LEU A 206 1.19 -14.51 13.70
C LEU A 206 0.18 -13.55 13.05
N LYS A 207 0.11 -12.34 13.58
CA LYS A 207 -0.75 -11.27 13.09
C LYS A 207 -0.08 -10.51 11.95
N VAL A 208 0.00 -11.16 10.80
CA VAL A 208 0.57 -10.59 9.58
C VAL A 208 -0.56 -10.26 8.61
N ILE A 209 -0.54 -9.05 8.10
CA ILE A 209 -1.41 -8.54 7.05
C ILE A 209 -0.60 -8.48 5.76
N GLY A 210 -1.18 -8.93 4.66
CA GLY A 210 -0.67 -8.77 3.31
C GLY A 210 -1.66 -8.00 2.45
N GLU A 211 -1.16 -6.97 1.79
CA GLU A 211 -1.87 -6.12 0.84
C GLU A 211 -1.30 -6.34 -0.55
N PRO A 212 -1.94 -7.13 -1.42
CA PRO A 212 -1.73 -7.02 -2.85
C PRO A 212 -2.27 -5.68 -3.37
N VAL A 213 -1.73 -5.24 -4.50
CA VAL A 213 -2.26 -4.09 -5.25
C VAL A 213 -2.90 -4.55 -6.55
N VAL A 214 -3.87 -3.77 -7.05
CA VAL A 214 -4.67 -4.19 -8.22
C VAL A 214 -3.82 -4.46 -9.47
N SER A 215 -2.72 -3.72 -9.68
CA SER A 215 -1.76 -3.99 -10.75
C SER A 215 -1.16 -5.40 -10.63
N GLY A 216 -0.76 -5.81 -9.43
CA GLY A 216 -0.26 -7.17 -9.15
C GLY A 216 -1.33 -8.26 -9.24
N LEU A 217 -2.61 -7.91 -9.11
CA LEU A 217 -3.70 -8.88 -9.27
C LEU A 217 -4.01 -9.18 -10.73
N VAL A 218 -4.03 -8.17 -11.60
CA VAL A 218 -4.63 -8.30 -12.95
C VAL A 218 -3.64 -8.18 -14.09
N LEU A 219 -2.47 -7.57 -13.87
CA LEU A 219 -1.43 -7.41 -14.90
C LEU A 219 -0.35 -8.49 -14.79
N ASN A 220 0.46 -8.57 -15.84
CA ASN A 220 1.71 -9.33 -15.84
C ASN A 220 2.81 -8.54 -16.55
N ASP A 221 4.05 -8.98 -16.39
CA ASP A 221 5.26 -8.27 -16.82
C ASP A 221 5.55 -8.31 -18.33
N SER A 222 4.71 -8.95 -19.15
CA SER A 222 4.94 -9.04 -20.60
C SER A 222 5.11 -7.67 -21.27
N TRP A 223 4.43 -6.65 -20.74
CA TRP A 223 4.49 -5.29 -21.28
C TRP A 223 5.83 -4.59 -21.05
N LEU A 224 6.64 -5.03 -20.09
CA LEU A 224 8.00 -4.49 -19.92
C LEU A 224 8.92 -4.84 -21.10
N TRP A 225 8.51 -5.78 -21.95
CA TRP A 225 9.23 -6.22 -23.16
C TRP A 225 8.67 -5.60 -24.45
N ASP A 226 7.75 -4.64 -24.34
CA ASP A 226 7.22 -3.94 -25.51
C ASP A 226 8.34 -3.14 -26.20
N PRO A 227 8.48 -3.20 -27.54
CA PRO A 227 9.50 -2.43 -28.25
C PRO A 227 9.31 -0.91 -28.14
N ASP A 228 8.11 -0.42 -27.85
CA ASP A 228 7.86 0.99 -27.56
C ASP A 228 8.20 1.32 -26.11
N PHE A 229 9.19 2.18 -25.91
CA PHE A 229 9.66 2.55 -24.57
C PHE A 229 8.55 3.15 -23.69
N ILE A 230 7.68 4.01 -24.25
CA ILE A 230 6.61 4.65 -23.47
C ILE A 230 5.63 3.58 -22.95
N THR A 231 5.30 2.61 -23.80
CA THR A 231 4.44 1.47 -23.46
C THR A 231 5.08 0.59 -22.40
N ALA A 232 6.39 0.29 -22.49
CA ALA A 232 7.06 -0.52 -21.48
C ALA A 232 7.26 0.23 -20.15
N ALA A 233 7.73 1.48 -20.20
CA ALA A 233 8.12 2.26 -19.02
C ALA A 233 6.94 2.60 -18.09
N LYS A 234 5.71 2.72 -18.61
CA LYS A 234 4.53 3.00 -17.77
C LYS A 234 4.23 1.87 -16.75
N TYR A 235 4.72 0.65 -16.97
CA TYR A 235 4.54 -0.48 -16.04
C TYR A 235 5.64 -0.60 -14.97
N VAL A 236 6.65 0.28 -14.99
CA VAL A 236 7.76 0.26 -14.02
C VAL A 236 7.28 0.72 -12.64
N MET A 237 7.27 -0.19 -11.66
CA MET A 237 6.99 0.02 -10.24
C MET A 237 7.79 -0.94 -9.35
N SER A 238 7.78 -0.76 -8.03
CA SER A 238 8.60 -1.54 -7.08
C SER A 238 7.80 -1.99 -5.85
N PRO A 239 7.64 -3.30 -5.59
CA PRO A 239 8.12 -4.42 -6.40
C PRO A 239 7.47 -4.44 -7.80
N PRO A 240 8.10 -5.04 -8.82
CA PRO A 240 7.59 -5.00 -10.17
C PRO A 240 6.37 -5.90 -10.32
N ILE A 241 5.51 -5.56 -11.28
CA ILE A 241 4.52 -6.50 -11.83
C ILE A 241 5.28 -7.76 -12.26
N ARG A 242 4.72 -8.93 -11.97
CA ARG A 242 5.39 -10.23 -12.13
C ARG A 242 4.90 -10.99 -13.36
N ALA A 243 5.62 -12.04 -13.72
CA ALA A 243 5.20 -12.98 -14.74
C ALA A 243 3.81 -13.57 -14.50
N ALA A 244 3.20 -14.06 -15.58
CA ALA A 244 1.88 -14.68 -15.54
C ALA A 244 1.81 -15.80 -14.47
N GLY A 245 0.67 -15.91 -13.79
CA GLY A 245 0.42 -16.87 -12.70
C GLY A 245 0.49 -16.25 -11.31
N HIS A 246 1.35 -15.24 -11.08
CA HIS A 246 1.43 -14.54 -9.81
C HIS A 246 0.10 -13.87 -9.42
N GLY A 247 -0.49 -13.07 -10.32
CA GLY A 247 -1.78 -12.42 -10.06
C GLY A 247 -2.92 -13.39 -9.74
N LYS A 248 -2.96 -14.56 -10.41
CA LYS A 248 -3.95 -15.61 -10.10
C LYS A 248 -3.77 -16.20 -8.71
N ALA A 249 -2.52 -16.43 -8.28
CA ALA A 249 -2.23 -16.89 -6.94
C ALA A 249 -2.61 -15.83 -5.87
N LEU A 250 -2.37 -14.54 -6.14
CA LEU A 250 -2.76 -13.45 -5.25
C LEU A 250 -4.30 -13.31 -5.16
N GLN A 251 -5.01 -13.41 -6.28
CA GLN A 251 -6.48 -13.45 -6.31
C GLN A 251 -7.02 -14.62 -5.47
N ALA A 252 -6.43 -15.81 -5.58
CA ALA A 252 -6.81 -16.97 -4.76
C ALA A 252 -6.53 -16.74 -3.27
N ALA A 253 -5.38 -16.13 -2.94
CA ALA A 253 -5.01 -15.81 -1.56
C ALA A 253 -5.94 -14.76 -0.93
N LEU A 254 -6.44 -13.78 -1.69
CA LEU A 254 -7.47 -12.83 -1.25
C LEU A 254 -8.82 -13.51 -0.99
N SER A 255 -9.25 -14.39 -1.90
CA SER A 255 -10.50 -15.16 -1.78
C SER A 255 -10.50 -16.01 -0.51
N MET A 256 -9.36 -16.63 -0.16
CA MET A 256 -9.21 -17.44 1.06
C MET A 256 -8.92 -16.61 2.33
N GLY A 257 -8.74 -15.29 2.24
CA GLY A 257 -8.38 -14.44 3.38
C GLY A 257 -6.93 -14.57 3.89
N THR A 258 -6.07 -15.22 3.11
CA THR A 258 -4.61 -15.23 3.32
C THR A 258 -4.04 -13.83 3.15
N LEU A 259 -4.51 -13.10 2.14
CA LEU A 259 -4.34 -11.66 1.96
C LEU A 259 -5.64 -10.95 2.33
N GLN A 260 -5.57 -9.74 2.89
CA GLN A 260 -6.71 -9.18 3.64
C GLN A 260 -7.53 -8.17 2.83
N LEU A 261 -6.84 -7.35 2.03
CA LEU A 261 -7.43 -6.20 1.34
C LEU A 261 -6.64 -5.88 0.07
N VAL A 262 -7.17 -4.99 -0.77
CA VAL A 262 -6.52 -4.55 -2.01
C VAL A 262 -6.30 -3.03 -2.01
N GLY A 263 -5.05 -2.60 -2.19
CA GLY A 263 -4.67 -1.20 -2.44
C GLY A 263 -4.31 -0.95 -3.91
N THR A 264 -3.73 0.20 -4.21
CA THR A 264 -3.24 0.52 -5.58
C THR A 264 -1.76 0.81 -5.68
N ASP A 265 -1.16 1.34 -4.62
CA ASP A 265 0.15 1.99 -4.71
C ASP A 265 0.13 3.07 -5.80
N HIS A 266 -0.96 3.85 -5.84
CA HIS A 266 -1.18 4.87 -6.87
C HIS A 266 -0.10 5.95 -6.75
N CYS A 267 0.82 5.95 -7.70
CA CYS A 267 2.00 6.82 -7.75
C CYS A 267 2.28 7.12 -9.21
N THR A 268 1.61 8.14 -9.76
CA THR A 268 1.51 8.35 -11.20
C THR A 268 2.56 9.33 -11.71
N PHE A 269 3.12 9.02 -12.88
CA PHE A 269 4.05 9.87 -13.62
C PHE A 269 3.63 9.86 -15.09
N ASN A 270 3.77 10.99 -15.78
CA ASN A 270 3.54 11.08 -17.22
C ASN A 270 4.62 10.34 -18.01
N SER A 271 4.32 10.03 -19.28
CA SER A 271 5.26 9.46 -20.24
C SER A 271 6.57 10.25 -20.32
N THR A 272 6.48 11.58 -20.27
CA THR A 272 7.65 12.49 -20.29
C THR A 272 8.51 12.41 -19.03
N GLN A 273 7.90 12.13 -17.86
CA GLN A 273 8.63 11.91 -16.61
C GLN A 273 9.26 10.51 -16.61
N LYS A 274 8.57 9.49 -17.14
CA LYS A 274 9.13 8.14 -17.34
C LYS A 274 10.33 8.13 -18.30
N ALA A 275 10.30 8.97 -19.34
CA ALA A 275 11.37 9.13 -20.31
C ALA A 275 12.71 9.63 -19.73
N LEU A 276 12.75 10.11 -18.48
CA LEU A 276 14.00 10.44 -17.79
C LEU A 276 14.96 9.24 -17.67
N GLY A 277 14.44 8.01 -17.72
CA GLY A 277 15.22 6.78 -17.69
C GLY A 277 15.27 6.02 -19.02
N ILE A 278 15.13 6.70 -20.16
CA ILE A 278 15.14 6.04 -21.49
C ILE A 278 16.40 5.23 -21.76
N ASP A 279 17.56 5.72 -21.30
CA ASP A 279 18.85 5.05 -21.45
C ASP A 279 19.29 4.29 -20.18
N ASP A 280 18.47 4.30 -19.12
CA ASP A 280 18.81 3.76 -17.80
C ASP A 280 17.55 3.55 -16.96
N PHE A 281 17.09 2.31 -16.88
CA PHE A 281 15.88 1.95 -16.13
C PHE A 281 15.94 2.34 -14.64
N GLN A 282 17.14 2.49 -14.06
CA GLN A 282 17.28 2.89 -12.65
C GLN A 282 16.77 4.32 -12.41
N LYS A 283 16.65 5.12 -13.47
CA LYS A 283 16.18 6.51 -13.43
C LYS A 283 14.71 6.67 -13.83
N ILE A 284 14.03 5.62 -14.25
CA ILE A 284 12.58 5.67 -14.53
C ILE A 284 11.86 5.85 -13.18
N PRO A 285 11.09 6.93 -12.95
CA PRO A 285 10.32 7.08 -11.73
C PRO A 285 9.37 5.90 -11.53
N ASN A 286 9.43 5.23 -10.38
CA ASN A 286 8.67 4.01 -10.13
C ASN A 286 7.26 4.33 -9.65
N GLY A 287 6.24 3.73 -10.28
CA GLY A 287 4.85 3.87 -9.90
C GLY A 287 3.88 3.74 -11.07
N VAL A 288 2.61 3.41 -10.77
CA VAL A 288 1.53 3.18 -11.74
C VAL A 288 0.21 3.82 -11.26
N ASN A 289 -0.79 3.91 -12.15
CA ASN A 289 -2.15 4.31 -11.79
C ASN A 289 -2.98 3.12 -11.25
N GLY A 290 -4.15 3.41 -10.67
CA GLY A 290 -5.03 2.37 -10.12
C GLY A 290 -6.16 2.86 -9.22
N ILE A 291 -6.09 4.08 -8.66
CA ILE A 291 -7.04 4.57 -7.64
C ILE A 291 -8.49 4.66 -8.14
N GLU A 292 -8.67 4.92 -9.44
CA GLU A 292 -9.98 4.96 -10.12
C GLU A 292 -10.42 3.57 -10.58
N GLU A 293 -9.47 2.73 -11.00
CA GLU A 293 -9.74 1.45 -11.64
C GLU A 293 -9.96 0.31 -10.63
N ARG A 294 -9.39 0.40 -9.43
CA ARG A 294 -9.34 -0.67 -8.42
C ARG A 294 -10.68 -1.35 -8.18
N MET A 295 -11.72 -0.56 -7.93
CA MET A 295 -13.05 -1.07 -7.58
C MET A 295 -13.68 -1.84 -8.75
N HIS A 296 -13.50 -1.34 -9.98
CA HIS A 296 -14.01 -1.93 -11.21
C HIS A 296 -13.28 -3.23 -11.55
N LEU A 297 -11.95 -3.21 -11.51
CA LEU A 297 -11.12 -4.37 -11.84
C LEU A 297 -11.27 -5.51 -10.84
N VAL A 298 -11.36 -5.22 -9.53
CA VAL A 298 -11.61 -6.27 -8.52
C VAL A 298 -13.00 -6.88 -8.69
N TRP A 299 -14.01 -6.08 -9.04
CA TRP A 299 -15.35 -6.60 -9.34
C TRP A 299 -15.30 -7.53 -10.57
N ASP A 300 -14.82 -7.01 -11.69
CA ASP A 300 -14.79 -7.72 -12.97
C ASP A 300 -13.98 -9.03 -12.90
N THR A 301 -12.80 -8.98 -12.28
CA THR A 301 -11.90 -10.15 -12.29
C THR A 301 -12.25 -11.19 -11.24
N MET A 302 -12.87 -10.80 -10.12
CA MET A 302 -13.06 -11.71 -8.97
C MET A 302 -14.53 -11.97 -8.62
N VAL A 303 -15.43 -11.00 -8.79
CA VAL A 303 -16.87 -11.18 -8.52
C VAL A 303 -17.56 -11.82 -9.72
N GLU A 304 -17.38 -11.24 -10.92
CA GLU A 304 -18.03 -11.77 -12.14
C GLU A 304 -17.52 -13.17 -12.50
N SER A 305 -16.27 -13.49 -12.18
CA SER A 305 -15.70 -14.84 -12.36
C SER A 305 -16.21 -15.86 -11.32
N GLY A 306 -16.92 -15.42 -10.28
CA GLY A 306 -17.39 -16.26 -9.17
C GLY A 306 -16.30 -16.63 -8.15
N GLN A 307 -15.11 -16.04 -8.23
CA GLN A 307 -14.00 -16.33 -7.33
C GLN A 307 -14.20 -15.79 -5.91
N ILE A 308 -14.94 -14.68 -5.77
CA ILE A 308 -15.34 -14.11 -4.49
C ILE A 308 -16.81 -13.71 -4.50
N SER A 309 -17.44 -13.68 -3.32
CA SER A 309 -18.79 -13.15 -3.17
C SER A 309 -18.80 -11.61 -3.21
N VAL A 310 -19.97 -11.01 -3.40
CA VAL A 310 -20.16 -9.55 -3.24
C VAL A 310 -19.81 -9.09 -1.81
N THR A 311 -20.03 -9.94 -0.80
CA THR A 311 -19.64 -9.63 0.59
C THR A 311 -18.12 -9.59 0.75
N ASP A 312 -17.41 -10.50 0.07
CA ASP A 312 -15.94 -10.49 0.04
C ASP A 312 -15.39 -9.29 -0.71
N TYR A 313 -16.03 -8.88 -1.81
CA TYR A 313 -15.70 -7.64 -2.52
C TYR A 313 -15.73 -6.43 -1.57
N VAL A 314 -16.81 -6.27 -0.81
CA VAL A 314 -16.92 -5.21 0.19
C VAL A 314 -15.85 -5.34 1.27
N ARG A 315 -15.59 -6.56 1.75
CA ARG A 315 -14.57 -6.84 2.77
C ARG A 315 -13.19 -6.37 2.32
N VAL A 316 -12.72 -6.81 1.16
CA VAL A 316 -11.34 -6.59 0.69
C VAL A 316 -11.11 -5.17 0.16
N THR A 317 -12.17 -4.46 -0.27
CA THR A 317 -12.04 -3.10 -0.82
C THR A 317 -12.31 -1.98 0.18
N SER A 318 -12.88 -2.28 1.36
CA SER A 318 -13.26 -1.26 2.35
C SER A 318 -13.23 -1.74 3.80
N THR A 319 -14.07 -2.70 4.19
CA THR A 319 -14.33 -3.02 5.61
C THR A 319 -13.07 -3.51 6.32
N GLU A 320 -12.24 -4.32 5.66
CA GLU A 320 -11.04 -4.86 6.29
C GLU A 320 -9.98 -3.76 6.51
N CYS A 321 -9.80 -2.87 5.53
CA CYS A 321 -9.00 -1.66 5.68
C CYS A 321 -9.47 -0.81 6.87
N ALA A 322 -10.78 -0.56 6.97
CA ALA A 322 -11.35 0.21 8.08
C ALA A 322 -11.08 -0.43 9.45
N ARG A 323 -11.09 -1.77 9.54
CA ARG A 323 -10.78 -2.49 10.79
C ARG A 323 -9.30 -2.43 11.14
N ILE A 324 -8.43 -2.68 10.17
CA ILE A 324 -6.97 -2.70 10.35
C ILE A 324 -6.48 -1.35 10.88
N PHE A 325 -6.95 -0.27 10.27
CA PHE A 325 -6.57 1.10 10.63
C PHE A 325 -7.50 1.77 11.66
N ASN A 326 -8.37 0.98 12.31
CA ASN A 326 -9.16 1.39 13.48
C ASN A 326 -10.15 2.55 13.25
N ILE A 327 -10.79 2.57 12.07
CA ILE A 327 -11.82 3.54 11.68
C ILE A 327 -13.18 2.88 11.41
N TYR A 328 -13.30 1.56 11.62
CA TYR A 328 -14.57 0.84 11.60
C TYR A 328 -15.36 1.03 12.91
N PRO A 329 -16.70 1.20 12.90
CA PRO A 329 -17.59 1.21 11.74
C PRO A 329 -17.85 2.60 11.15
N ARG A 330 -17.11 3.65 11.53
CA ARG A 330 -17.31 4.99 10.95
C ARG A 330 -17.17 4.95 9.43
N LYS A 331 -16.13 4.28 8.94
CA LYS A 331 -15.89 3.96 7.52
C LYS A 331 -16.08 2.47 7.26
N GLY A 332 -16.29 2.09 5.99
CA GLY A 332 -16.32 0.68 5.56
C GLY A 332 -17.56 -0.09 6.04
N ALA A 333 -18.68 0.60 6.29
CA ALA A 333 -19.93 0.01 6.76
C ALA A 333 -21.17 0.80 6.29
N ILE A 334 -22.24 0.10 5.95
CA ILE A 334 -23.58 0.68 5.80
C ILE A 334 -24.39 0.32 7.05
N ARG A 335 -24.44 1.23 8.02
CA ARG A 335 -25.27 1.13 9.22
C ARG A 335 -25.53 2.51 9.80
N ALA A 336 -26.59 2.62 10.61
CA ALA A 336 -26.87 3.85 11.34
C ALA A 336 -25.65 4.29 12.17
N GLY A 337 -25.27 5.57 12.04
CA GLY A 337 -24.11 6.17 12.69
C GLY A 337 -22.79 6.10 11.93
N SER A 338 -22.72 5.38 10.80
CA SER A 338 -21.56 5.42 9.89
C SER A 338 -21.60 6.65 8.99
N ASP A 339 -20.43 7.05 8.48
CA ASP A 339 -20.35 8.11 7.47
C ASP A 339 -21.06 7.63 6.19
N ALA A 340 -21.78 8.55 5.53
CA ALA A 340 -22.53 8.26 4.30
C ALA A 340 -21.61 8.23 3.07
N ASP A 341 -20.71 7.25 3.09
CA ASP A 341 -19.76 6.92 2.03
C ASP A 341 -20.22 5.64 1.32
N ILE A 342 -20.90 5.82 0.20
CA ILE A 342 -21.73 4.78 -0.43
C ILE A 342 -21.53 4.81 -1.94
N ILE A 343 -21.50 3.63 -2.56
CA ILE A 343 -21.55 3.48 -4.02
C ILE A 343 -22.81 2.76 -4.47
N ILE A 344 -23.29 3.15 -5.66
CA ILE A 344 -24.26 2.38 -6.45
C ILE A 344 -23.49 1.81 -7.63
N LEU A 345 -23.15 0.53 -7.53
CA LEU A 345 -22.52 -0.25 -8.59
C LEU A 345 -23.59 -1.08 -9.30
N ASN A 346 -23.62 -1.00 -10.62
CA ASN A 346 -24.50 -1.75 -11.49
C ASN A 346 -23.75 -2.96 -12.08
N PRO A 347 -24.05 -4.19 -11.63
CA PRO A 347 -23.33 -5.39 -12.07
C PRO A 347 -23.54 -5.70 -13.56
N ASN A 348 -24.65 -5.24 -14.15
CA ASN A 348 -24.99 -5.51 -15.53
C ASN A 348 -24.43 -4.45 -16.50
N SER A 349 -23.94 -3.33 -15.97
CA SER A 349 -23.35 -2.25 -16.76
C SER A 349 -21.88 -2.56 -17.05
N SER A 350 -21.45 -2.24 -18.27
CA SER A 350 -20.06 -2.41 -18.72
C SER A 350 -19.26 -1.11 -18.55
N PHE A 351 -17.96 -1.25 -18.37
CA PHE A 351 -17.02 -0.13 -18.40
C PHE A 351 -15.88 -0.40 -19.40
N GLU A 352 -15.20 0.67 -19.81
CA GLU A 352 -13.97 0.63 -20.60
C GLU A 352 -12.96 1.57 -19.95
N ILE A 353 -11.73 1.11 -19.77
CA ILE A 353 -10.64 1.91 -19.19
C ILE A 353 -9.80 2.50 -20.32
N SER A 354 -9.60 3.83 -20.29
CA SER A 354 -8.68 4.54 -21.17
C SER A 354 -8.13 5.79 -20.50
N ALA A 355 -6.86 6.11 -20.76
CA ALA A 355 -6.25 7.38 -20.38
C ALA A 355 -7.00 8.60 -20.97
N LYS A 356 -7.77 8.42 -22.04
CA LYS A 356 -8.56 9.52 -22.64
C LYS A 356 -9.78 9.93 -21.81
N SER A 357 -10.27 9.05 -20.94
CA SER A 357 -11.52 9.23 -20.20
C SER A 357 -11.37 9.04 -18.69
N HIS A 358 -10.21 8.63 -18.20
CA HIS A 358 -9.93 8.62 -16.76
C HIS A 358 -9.81 10.05 -16.21
N HIS A 359 -9.75 10.17 -14.90
CA HIS A 359 -9.72 11.44 -14.19
C HIS A 359 -8.38 11.72 -13.50
N SER A 360 -7.42 10.79 -13.64
CA SER A 360 -6.00 11.04 -13.37
C SER A 360 -5.45 12.09 -14.34
N ARG A 361 -4.43 12.84 -13.91
CA ARG A 361 -3.66 13.76 -14.76
C ARG A 361 -2.61 13.05 -15.61
N SER A 362 -2.44 11.74 -15.43
CA SER A 362 -1.51 10.94 -16.22
C SER A 362 -1.93 10.89 -17.69
N ASP A 363 -0.99 10.94 -18.61
CA ASP A 363 -1.24 10.74 -20.04
C ASP A 363 -1.25 9.25 -20.45
N THR A 364 -1.09 8.34 -19.49
CA THR A 364 -1.09 6.90 -19.72
C THR A 364 -1.98 6.16 -18.71
N ASN A 365 -2.40 4.95 -19.07
CA ASN A 365 -3.07 4.03 -18.18
C ASN A 365 -2.48 2.63 -18.32
N VAL A 366 -2.11 1.96 -17.22
CA VAL A 366 -1.59 0.58 -17.26
C VAL A 366 -2.68 -0.47 -17.52
N TYR A 367 -3.95 -0.10 -17.46
CA TYR A 367 -5.11 -0.94 -17.78
C TYR A 367 -5.80 -0.53 -19.09
N GLU A 368 -5.07 0.17 -19.98
CA GLU A 368 -5.59 0.70 -21.24
C GLU A 368 -6.33 -0.38 -22.06
N GLY A 369 -7.56 -0.07 -22.48
CA GLY A 369 -8.39 -0.94 -23.32
C GLY A 369 -9.10 -2.06 -22.56
N TRP A 370 -8.97 -2.15 -21.23
CA TRP A 370 -9.71 -3.13 -20.44
C TRP A 370 -11.21 -2.88 -20.53
N ARG A 371 -11.98 -3.91 -20.88
CA ARG A 371 -13.44 -3.90 -20.92
C ARG A 371 -13.97 -4.93 -19.96
N GLY A 372 -14.89 -4.53 -19.09
CA GLY A 372 -15.40 -5.38 -18.03
C GLY A 372 -16.84 -5.05 -17.63
N LYS A 373 -17.34 -5.75 -16.61
CA LYS A 373 -18.66 -5.53 -16.00
C LYS A 373 -18.56 -5.05 -14.55
N GLY A 374 -19.62 -4.41 -14.08
CA GLY A 374 -19.70 -3.85 -12.73
C GLY A 374 -19.24 -2.40 -12.67
N LYS A 375 -20.00 -1.51 -13.32
CA LYS A 375 -19.72 -0.08 -13.34
C LYS A 375 -20.23 0.61 -12.07
N VAL A 376 -19.41 1.46 -11.46
CA VAL A 376 -19.85 2.42 -10.44
C VAL A 376 -20.60 3.56 -11.13
N GLU A 377 -21.91 3.64 -10.92
CA GLU A 377 -22.77 4.65 -11.55
C GLU A 377 -22.98 5.87 -10.64
N VAL A 378 -22.90 5.66 -9.32
CA VAL A 378 -23.05 6.74 -8.33
C VAL A 378 -22.04 6.56 -7.21
N THR A 379 -21.37 7.65 -6.84
CA THR A 379 -20.57 7.74 -5.61
C THR A 379 -21.14 8.84 -4.73
N ILE A 380 -21.38 8.48 -3.47
CA ILE A 380 -21.79 9.37 -2.40
C ILE A 380 -20.62 9.44 -1.40
N SER A 381 -20.13 10.63 -1.11
CA SER A 381 -19.03 10.85 -0.15
C SER A 381 -19.44 11.94 0.84
N GLY A 382 -19.36 11.62 2.14
CA GLY A 382 -19.82 12.50 3.21
C GLY A 382 -21.31 12.89 3.06
N GLY A 383 -22.14 12.01 2.51
CA GLY A 383 -23.57 12.25 2.28
C GLY A 383 -23.90 13.13 1.08
N ARG A 384 -22.93 13.45 0.22
CA ARG A 384 -23.11 14.23 -1.01
C ARG A 384 -22.91 13.34 -2.22
N VAL A 385 -23.79 13.43 -3.21
CA VAL A 385 -23.58 12.79 -4.52
C VAL A 385 -22.47 13.52 -5.24
N VAL A 386 -21.32 12.85 -5.43
CA VAL A 386 -20.10 13.44 -6.00
C VAL A 386 -19.74 12.84 -7.37
N TRP A 387 -20.33 11.71 -7.72
CA TRP A 387 -20.26 11.11 -9.06
C TRP A 387 -21.65 10.63 -9.44
N LEU A 388 -22.15 11.06 -10.59
CA LEU A 388 -23.43 10.64 -11.16
C LEU A 388 -23.47 11.01 -12.64
N ASN A 389 -23.97 10.11 -13.49
CA ASN A 389 -24.10 10.32 -14.95
C ASN A 389 -22.77 10.71 -15.63
N ASP A 390 -21.68 10.07 -15.21
CA ASP A 390 -20.32 10.35 -15.67
C ASP A 390 -19.87 11.82 -15.43
N GLU A 391 -20.48 12.51 -14.44
CA GLU A 391 -20.10 13.86 -14.02
C GLU A 391 -19.56 13.87 -12.58
N LEU A 392 -18.35 14.40 -12.40
CA LEU A 392 -17.77 14.69 -11.09
C LEU A 392 -18.29 16.02 -10.52
N LYS A 393 -18.79 15.99 -9.28
CA LYS A 393 -19.38 17.12 -8.55
C LYS A 393 -18.63 17.34 -7.24
N VAL A 394 -17.35 17.71 -7.37
CA VAL A 394 -16.40 17.86 -6.26
C VAL A 394 -15.78 19.24 -6.24
N PHE A 395 -15.40 19.71 -5.05
CA PHE A 395 -14.73 21.00 -4.86
C PHE A 395 -13.49 20.81 -3.96
N PRO A 396 -12.38 21.50 -4.24
CA PRO A 396 -11.19 21.45 -3.41
C PRO A 396 -11.47 21.88 -1.97
N GLY A 397 -10.81 21.24 -1.01
CA GLY A 397 -10.92 21.51 0.43
C GLY A 397 -12.18 20.95 1.10
N SER A 398 -12.96 20.11 0.41
CA SER A 398 -14.15 19.49 0.99
C SER A 398 -13.92 18.12 1.63
N GLY A 399 -12.74 17.54 1.44
CA GLY A 399 -12.30 16.33 2.13
C GLY A 399 -11.87 16.60 3.57
N LYS A 400 -11.99 15.60 4.45
CA LYS A 400 -11.60 15.71 5.86
C LYS A 400 -10.51 14.70 6.21
N TYR A 401 -9.56 15.16 7.02
CA TYR A 401 -8.61 14.27 7.67
C TYR A 401 -9.34 13.38 8.68
N VAL A 402 -9.07 12.07 8.61
CA VAL A 402 -9.64 11.05 9.50
C VAL A 402 -8.54 10.54 10.41
N GLU A 403 -8.61 10.93 11.69
CA GLU A 403 -7.72 10.42 12.73
C GLU A 403 -7.91 8.91 12.94
N MET A 404 -6.80 8.18 12.95
CA MET A 404 -6.73 6.73 13.13
C MET A 404 -6.14 6.42 14.51
N ARG A 405 -6.99 5.94 15.43
CA ARG A 405 -6.57 5.70 16.82
C ARG A 405 -5.66 4.47 16.94
N PRO A 406 -4.67 4.48 17.87
CA PRO A 406 -3.82 3.31 18.13
C PRO A 406 -4.59 2.14 18.73
N PHE A 407 -3.90 1.02 18.91
CA PHE A 407 -4.42 -0.22 19.52
C PHE A 407 -5.66 -0.76 18.80
N SER A 408 -5.57 -0.92 17.47
CA SER A 408 -6.60 -1.61 16.70
C SER A 408 -6.79 -3.05 17.17
N TYR A 409 -7.78 -3.76 16.60
CA TYR A 409 -8.08 -5.15 16.96
C TYR A 409 -6.85 -6.08 16.84
N LEU A 410 -5.87 -5.71 16.02
CA LEU A 410 -4.61 -6.42 15.85
C LEU A 410 -3.77 -6.47 17.15
N PHE A 411 -3.96 -5.55 18.09
CA PHE A 411 -3.24 -5.54 19.36
C PHE A 411 -3.89 -6.41 20.46
N ASN A 412 -5.11 -6.90 20.22
CA ASN A 412 -5.84 -7.69 21.21
C ASN A 412 -5.08 -8.97 21.61
N GLY A 413 -4.80 -9.12 22.91
CA GLY A 413 -4.15 -10.32 23.46
C GLY A 413 -2.62 -10.35 23.34
N ILE A 414 -1.97 -9.35 22.73
CA ILE A 414 -0.50 -9.28 22.66
C ILE A 414 0.12 -9.25 24.06
N GLY A 415 -0.38 -8.38 24.95
CA GLY A 415 0.12 -8.29 26.33
C GLY A 415 -0.06 -9.59 27.13
N LYS A 416 -1.11 -10.38 26.83
CA LYS A 416 -1.28 -11.72 27.44
C LYS A 416 -0.22 -12.71 26.95
N ALA A 417 0.10 -12.69 25.66
CA ALA A 417 1.15 -13.52 25.08
C ALA A 417 2.53 -13.14 25.66
N ASP A 418 2.81 -11.84 25.82
CA ASP A 418 4.05 -11.36 26.45
C ASP A 418 4.15 -11.82 27.91
N ALA A 419 3.08 -11.66 28.70
CA ALA A 419 3.05 -12.12 30.08
C ALA A 419 3.29 -13.63 30.19
N LYS A 420 2.68 -14.42 29.29
CA LYS A 420 2.90 -15.87 29.22
C LYS A 420 4.36 -16.20 28.90
N TYR A 421 4.97 -15.53 27.92
CA TYR A 421 6.38 -15.71 27.59
C TYR A 421 7.28 -15.37 28.78
N LEU A 422 7.10 -14.22 29.42
CA LEU A 422 7.87 -13.81 30.60
C LEU A 422 7.74 -14.81 31.75
N SER A 423 6.53 -15.32 32.00
CA SER A 423 6.29 -16.35 33.02
C SER A 423 6.93 -17.71 32.72
N SER A 424 7.23 -17.98 31.44
CA SER A 424 7.90 -19.22 31.01
C SER A 424 9.42 -19.19 31.21
N LEU A 425 10.00 -18.01 31.44
CA LEU A 425 11.43 -17.84 31.65
C LEU A 425 11.83 -18.45 33.01
N LYS A 426 12.82 -19.33 32.99
CA LYS A 426 13.41 -19.87 34.23
C LYS A 426 14.26 -18.79 34.91
N ALA A 427 14.33 -18.84 36.24
CA ALA A 427 15.22 -17.98 37.01
C ALA A 427 16.68 -18.10 36.50
N PRO A 428 17.44 -16.99 36.47
CA PRO A 428 18.85 -17.04 36.09
C PRO A 428 19.61 -18.06 36.95
N VAL A 429 20.35 -18.97 36.30
CA VAL A 429 21.20 -19.92 37.00
C VAL A 429 22.36 -19.16 37.64
N LYS A 430 22.42 -19.13 38.97
CA LYS A 430 23.56 -18.58 39.72
C LYS A 430 24.78 -19.47 39.50
N ARG A 431 25.88 -18.90 39.00
CA ARG A 431 27.17 -19.59 38.82
C ARG A 431 28.21 -18.96 39.75
N PHE A 432 28.92 -19.77 40.53
CA PHE A 432 30.03 -19.30 41.36
C PHE A 432 31.32 -19.27 40.53
N ARG A 433 32.10 -18.18 40.65
CA ARG A 433 33.48 -18.16 40.12
C ARG A 433 34.36 -18.92 41.09
N ALA A 434 35.10 -19.92 40.62
CA ALA A 434 36.14 -20.56 41.41
C ALA A 434 37.21 -19.49 41.71
N THR A 435 37.49 -19.26 42.99
CA THR A 435 38.65 -18.47 43.43
C THR A 435 39.90 -19.30 43.14
N THR A 436 40.71 -18.86 42.17
CA THR A 436 42.08 -19.33 41.94
C THR A 436 43.05 -18.66 42.86
#